data_AF-A0A0F2PKI8-F1
#
_entry.id   AF-A0A0F2PKI8-F1
#
_cell.length_a   1.000
_cell.length_b   1.000
_cell.length_c   1.000
_cell.angle_alpha   90.00
_cell.angle_beta   90.00
_cell.angle_gamma   90.00
#
_symmetry.space_group_name_H-M   'P 1'
#
loop_
_entity.id
_entity.type
_entity.pdbx_description
1 polymer ?
#
loop_
_entity_poly.entity_id
_entity_poly.type
_entity_poly.pdbx_seq_one_letter_code
_entity_poly.pdbx_strand_id
1 'polypeptide(L)' 'MPAGSSLNDKELLTVALKQAVVREQHRRAKFLALAENMADRRLKKMFNDFVKTSETHLSMLKAEMNNHNVK' A
#
# COMPACT_ATOMS: atom_id res chain seq x y z
N MET A 1 12.42 -36.34 -7.25
CA MET A 1 11.96 -35.09 -7.88
C MET A 1 12.43 -33.93 -7.00
N PRO A 2 13.30 -33.02 -7.45
CA PRO A 2 13.81 -31.99 -6.54
C PRO A 2 12.78 -30.86 -6.39
N ALA A 3 12.45 -30.56 -5.14
CA ALA A 3 11.71 -29.38 -4.73
C ALA A 3 12.57 -28.13 -4.98
N GLY A 4 12.12 -27.23 -5.86
CA GLY A 4 12.93 -26.08 -6.31
C GLY A 4 12.26 -24.70 -6.28
N SER A 5 11.00 -24.53 -5.85
CA SER A 5 10.31 -23.22 -6.01
C SER A 5 10.24 -22.33 -4.75
N SER A 6 10.50 -22.87 -3.56
CA SER A 6 10.11 -22.18 -2.30
C SER A 6 10.93 -20.93 -1.94
N LEU A 7 12.17 -20.81 -2.42
CA LEU A 7 13.00 -19.62 -2.21
C LEU A 7 12.55 -18.47 -3.13
N ASN A 8 12.33 -18.76 -4.42
CA ASN A 8 11.98 -17.77 -5.41
C ASN A 8 10.57 -17.17 -5.17
N ASP A 9 9.59 -18.00 -4.80
CA ASP A 9 8.22 -17.53 -4.57
C ASP A 9 8.13 -16.62 -3.33
N LYS A 10 8.90 -16.93 -2.28
CA LYS A 10 8.96 -16.10 -1.05
C LYS A 10 9.67 -14.77 -1.29
N GLU A 11 10.74 -14.78 -2.06
CA GLU A 11 11.45 -13.55 -2.47
C GLU A 11 10.57 -12.67 -3.35
N LEU A 12 9.88 -13.26 -4.32
CA LEU A 12 8.92 -12.55 -5.17
C LEU A 12 7.81 -11.91 -4.34
N LEU A 13 7.21 -12.66 -3.41
CA LEU A 13 6.18 -12.14 -2.50
C LEU A 13 6.70 -10.99 -1.64
N THR A 14 7.92 -11.14 -1.11
CA THR A 14 8.58 -10.10 -0.32
C THR A 14 8.75 -8.80 -1.11
N VAL A 15 9.27 -8.90 -2.35
CA VAL A 15 9.44 -7.75 -3.23
C VAL A 15 8.08 -7.14 -3.58
N ALA A 16 7.08 -7.95 -3.90
CA ALA A 16 5.75 -7.49 -4.25
C ALA A 16 5.09 -6.71 -3.11
N LEU A 17 5.14 -7.22 -1.87
CA LEU A 17 4.59 -6.57 -0.68
C LEU A 17 5.30 -5.24 -0.40
N LYS A 18 6.65 -5.21 -0.45
CA LYS A 18 7.42 -3.97 -0.25
C LYS A 18 7.07 -2.91 -1.28
N GLN A 19 7.00 -3.29 -2.55
CA GLN A 19 6.62 -2.36 -3.61
C GLN A 19 5.16 -1.89 -3.45
N ALA A 20 4.25 -2.77 -3.02
CA ALA A 20 2.86 -2.41 -2.77
C ALA A 20 2.74 -1.36 -1.65
N VAL A 21 3.48 -1.52 -0.55
CA VAL A 21 3.53 -0.54 0.54
C VAL A 21 4.04 0.82 0.04
N VAL A 22 5.15 0.85 -0.69
CA VAL A 22 5.71 2.11 -1.23
C VAL A 22 4.71 2.77 -2.18
N ARG A 23 4.09 2.00 -3.09
CA ARG A 23 3.08 2.51 -4.02
C ARG A 23 1.88 3.11 -3.28
N GLU A 24 1.40 2.44 -2.22
CA GLU A 24 0.25 2.93 -1.46
C GLU A 24 0.59 4.15 -0.60
N GLN A 25 1.81 4.23 -0.05
CA GLN A 25 2.32 5.43 0.63
C GLN A 25 2.36 6.63 -0.32
N HIS A 26 2.88 6.46 -1.55
CA HIS A 26 2.86 7.51 -2.56
C HIS A 26 1.43 7.91 -2.96
N ARG A 27 0.53 6.94 -3.08
CA ARG A 27 -0.89 7.19 -3.40
C ARG A 27 -1.55 8.04 -2.32
N ARG A 28 -1.36 7.67 -1.05
CA ARG A 28 -1.82 8.43 0.13
C ARG A 28 -1.28 9.87 0.10
N ALA A 29 0.02 10.04 -0.08
CA ALA A 29 0.65 11.35 -0.12
C ALA A 29 0.09 12.22 -1.25
N LYS A 30 -0.12 11.64 -2.44
CA LYS A 30 -0.74 12.32 -3.58
C LYS A 30 -2.17 12.78 -3.27
N PHE A 31 -3.00 11.91 -2.69
CA PHE A 31 -4.37 12.29 -2.35
C PHE A 31 -4.43 13.33 -1.24
N LEU A 32 -3.53 13.27 -0.27
CA LEU A 32 -3.41 14.28 0.77
C LEU A 32 -3.06 15.64 0.17
N ALA A 33 -2.02 15.71 -0.66
CA ALA A 33 -1.64 16.94 -1.34
C ALA A 33 -2.78 17.49 -2.21
N LEU A 34 -3.52 16.63 -2.91
CA LEU A 34 -4.70 17.06 -3.66
C LEU A 34 -5.80 17.60 -2.74
N ALA A 35 -6.09 16.96 -1.61
CA ALA A 35 -7.10 17.42 -0.66
C ALA A 35 -6.75 18.78 -0.02
N GLU A 36 -5.47 19.01 0.26
CA GLU A 36 -4.97 20.25 0.87
C GLU A 36 -5.06 21.44 -0.10
N ASN A 37 -4.79 21.21 -1.39
CA ASN A 37 -4.76 22.26 -2.41
C ASN A 37 -6.08 22.45 -3.16
N MET A 38 -7.13 21.67 -2.86
CA MET A 38 -8.42 21.74 -3.56
C MET A 38 -9.36 22.76 -2.91
N ALA A 39 -9.85 23.72 -3.71
CA ALA A 39 -10.85 24.69 -3.29
C ALA A 39 -12.28 24.09 -3.26
N ASP A 40 -12.58 23.19 -4.20
CA ASP A 40 -13.88 22.51 -4.26
C ASP A 40 -14.06 21.56 -3.07
N ARG A 41 -15.12 21.80 -2.28
CA ARG A 41 -15.40 21.05 -1.05
C ARG A 41 -15.74 19.58 -1.30
N ARG A 42 -16.40 19.27 -2.41
CA ARG A 42 -16.79 17.90 -2.76
C ARG A 42 -15.56 17.09 -3.17
N LEU A 43 -14.70 17.66 -4.01
CA LEU A 43 -13.43 17.05 -4.41
C LEU A 43 -12.50 16.90 -3.21
N LYS A 44 -12.39 17.92 -2.35
CA LYS A 44 -11.63 17.83 -1.10
C LYS A 44 -12.11 16.68 -0.21
N LYS A 45 -13.42 16.51 -0.04
CA LYS A 45 -13.97 15.37 0.72
C LYS A 45 -13.60 14.04 0.07
N MET A 46 -13.78 13.92 -1.25
CA MET A 46 -13.46 12.71 -2.01
C MET A 46 -11.97 12.32 -1.86
N PHE A 47 -11.04 13.27 -1.97
CA PHE A 47 -9.62 12.98 -1.77
C PHE A 47 -9.29 12.58 -0.33
N ASN A 48 -9.93 13.19 0.67
CA ASN A 48 -9.80 12.76 2.06
C ASN A 48 -10.32 11.33 2.28
N ASP A 49 -11.40 10.95 1.62
CA ASP A 49 -11.91 9.58 1.67
C ASP A 49 -10.90 8.61 1.05
N PHE A 50 -10.25 8.98 -0.06
CA PHE A 50 -9.16 8.18 -0.65
C PHE A 50 -7.91 8.09 0.25
N VAL A 51 -7.55 9.15 0.97
CA VAL A 51 -6.47 9.09 1.98
C VAL A 51 -6.77 8.02 3.03
N LYS A 52 -7.99 8.02 3.58
CA LYS A 52 -8.43 7.03 4.58
C LYS A 52 -8.41 5.61 4.01
N THR A 53 -8.91 5.43 2.78
CA THR A 53 -8.85 4.13 2.10
C THR A 53 -7.40 3.64 1.95
N SER A 54 -6.47 4.50 1.54
CA SER A 54 -5.06 4.15 1.46
C SER A 54 -4.42 3.82 2.82
N GLU A 55 -4.85 4.47 3.91
CA GLU A 55 -4.42 4.11 5.27
C GLU A 55 -4.91 2.73 5.69
N THR A 56 -6.15 2.36 5.34
CA THR A 56 -6.67 1.01 5.52
C THR A 56 -5.85 -0.01 4.74
N HIS A 57 -5.59 0.24 3.45
CA HIS A 57 -4.76 -0.65 2.64
C HIS A 57 -3.35 -0.81 3.19
N LEU A 58 -2.71 0.27 3.65
CA LEU A 58 -1.40 0.20 4.28
C LEU A 58 -1.41 -0.66 5.55
N SER A 59 -2.47 -0.57 6.34
CA SER A 59 -2.64 -1.40 7.54
C SER A 59 -2.78 -2.87 7.18
N MET A 60 -3.57 -3.19 6.14
CA MET A 60 -3.71 -4.55 5.63
C MET A 60 -2.41 -5.10 5.06
N LEU A 61 -1.67 -4.31 4.26
CA LEU A 61 -0.38 -4.70 3.71
C LEU A 61 0.66 -4.97 4.80
N LYS A 62 0.69 -4.15 5.86
CA LYS A 62 1.58 -4.37 7.01
C LYS A 62 1.21 -5.64 7.78
N ALA A 63 -0.08 -5.90 7.97
CA ALA A 63 -0.54 -7.14 8.59
C ALA A 63 -0.11 -8.35 7.75
N GLU A 64 -0.25 -8.27 6.42
CA GLU A 64 0.16 -9.34 5.51
C GLU A 64 1.68 -9.55 5.48
N MET A 65 2.46 -8.47 5.50
CA MET A 65 3.91 -8.55 5.66
C MET A 65 4.31 -9.27 6.95
N ASN A 66 3.64 -8.95 8.07
CA ASN A 66 3.87 -9.64 9.34
C ASN A 66 3.52 -11.13 9.25
N ASN A 67 2.40 -11.49 8.61
CA ASN A 67 2.00 -12.90 8.41
C ASN A 67 3.06 -13.70 7.64
N HIS A 68 3.77 -13.05 6.71
CA HIS A 68 4.82 -13.67 5.90
C HIS A 68 6.23 -13.47 6.47
N ASN A 69 6.39 -12.92 7.67
CA ASN A 69 7.68 -12.55 8.28
C ASN A 69 8.55 -11.67 7.37
N VAL A 70 7.90 -10.78 6.63
CA VAL A 70 8.53 -9.76 5.79
C VAL A 70 8.72 -8.49 6.62
N LYS A 71 9.97 -8.03 6.73
CA LYS A 71 10.33 -6.75 7.36
C LYS A 71 10.33 -5.61 6.35
#